data_AF-A0A9W6FL34-F1
#
_entry.id   AF-A0A9W6FL34-F1
#
_cell.length_a   1.000
_cell.length_b   1.000
_cell.length_c   1.000
_cell.angle_alpha   90.00
_cell.angle_beta   90.00
_cell.angle_gamma   90.00
#
_symmetry.space_group_name_H-M   'P 1'
#
loop_
_entity.id
_entity.type
_entity.pdbx_description
1 polymer ?
#
loop_
_entity_poly.entity_id
_entity_poly.type
_entity_poly.pdbx_seq_one_letter_code
_entity_poly.pdbx_strand_id
1 'polypeptide(L)'
;MHAMVVKVDGRYAVLLGREASYPAPLAFTLAHELGHVARGHLSDAPALVDLKDPATATDGDAQEKEADEFALSVLTGSSNPTIITTTHSYNAPTLAAAVIRAAGQYSIEPGTLALCLAHREGTWARAMAALKFIYEGPRPISREINSLAKTQIDWQEIGYENSEYLHNVMGERD
;
A
#
# COMPACT_ATOMS: atom_id res chain seq x y z
N MET A 1 12.31 -2.62 6.99
CA MET A 1 10.86 -2.72 7.25
C MET A 1 10.14 -1.89 6.21
N HIS A 2 9.31 -2.51 5.37
CA HIS A 2 8.45 -1.78 4.43
C HIS A 2 7.16 -1.34 5.11
N ALA A 3 6.51 -2.28 5.79
CA ALA A 3 5.46 -2.04 6.75
C ALA A 3 5.47 -3.16 7.81
N MET A 4 4.62 -3.02 8.81
CA MET A 4 4.43 -3.99 9.88
C MET A 4 2.99 -3.93 10.33
N VAL A 5 2.43 -5.09 10.66
CA VAL A 5 1.12 -5.20 11.30
C VAL A 5 1.27 -5.86 12.66
N VAL A 6 0.63 -5.25 13.67
CA VAL A 6 0.67 -5.71 15.06
C VAL A 6 -0.75 -5.95 15.54
N LYS A 7 -0.94 -7.00 16.34
CA LYS A 7 -2.19 -7.34 17.03
C LYS A 7 -1.97 -7.32 18.54
N VAL A 8 -2.76 -6.53 19.24
CA VAL A 8 -2.78 -6.44 20.71
C VAL A 8 -4.23 -6.48 21.19
N ASP A 9 -4.57 -7.42 22.06
CA ASP A 9 -5.92 -7.56 22.65
C ASP A 9 -7.07 -7.51 21.63
N GLY A 10 -6.88 -8.14 20.48
CA GLY A 10 -7.87 -8.18 19.39
C GLY A 10 -7.97 -6.91 18.55
N ARG A 11 -7.14 -5.89 18.83
CA ARG A 11 -6.99 -4.68 18.01
C ARG A 11 -5.75 -4.77 17.14
N TYR A 12 -5.81 -4.12 15.98
CA TYR A 12 -4.74 -4.13 14.99
C TYR A 12 -4.18 -2.73 14.78
N ALA A 13 -2.87 -2.64 14.56
CA ALA A 13 -2.19 -1.43 14.14
C ALA A 13 -1.28 -1.75 12.96
N VAL A 14 -1.34 -0.92 11.92
CA VAL A 14 -0.43 -0.99 10.76
C VAL A 14 0.55 0.16 10.83
N LEU A 15 1.83 -0.15 10.78
CA LEU A 15 2.93 0.81 10.76
C LEU A 15 3.55 0.83 9.37
N LEU A 16 3.49 1.98 8.71
CA LEU A 16 4.08 2.19 7.39
C LEU A 16 5.50 2.75 7.57
N GLY A 17 6.52 1.91 7.40
CA GLY A 17 7.91 2.21 7.76
C GLY A 17 8.73 2.92 6.68
N ARG A 18 8.16 3.12 5.48
CA ARG A 18 8.84 3.70 4.33
C ARG A 18 8.15 4.98 3.86
N GLU A 19 8.93 6.04 3.68
CA GLU A 19 8.45 7.26 3.03
C GLU A 19 8.03 6.95 1.59
N ALA A 20 6.77 7.22 1.26
CA ALA A 20 6.21 7.02 -0.07
C ALA A 20 6.01 8.38 -0.75
N SER A 21 6.52 8.50 -1.98
CA SER A 21 6.37 9.73 -2.78
C SER A 21 5.08 9.79 -3.57
N TYR A 22 4.33 8.67 -3.64
CA TYR A 22 3.11 8.54 -4.42
C TYR A 22 2.07 7.68 -3.69
N PRO A 23 0.76 7.97 -3.85
CA PRO A 23 -0.31 7.22 -3.18
C PRO A 23 -0.37 5.74 -3.57
N ALA A 24 -0.32 5.39 -4.86
CA ALA A 24 -0.57 4.01 -5.31
C ALA A 24 0.35 2.94 -4.68
N PRO A 25 1.69 3.11 -4.62
CA PRO A 25 2.54 2.14 -3.93
C PRO A 25 2.19 1.98 -2.45
N LEU A 26 1.87 3.08 -1.75
CA LEU A 26 1.50 3.04 -0.34
C LEU A 26 0.14 2.38 -0.13
N ALA A 27 -0.82 2.64 -1.01
CA ALA A 27 -2.14 2.02 -0.97
C ALA A 27 -2.04 0.51 -1.14
N PHE A 28 -1.17 0.02 -2.05
CA PHE A 28 -0.88 -1.40 -2.17
C PHE A 28 -0.28 -1.98 -0.89
N THR A 29 0.76 -1.33 -0.34
CA THR A 29 1.37 -1.76 0.93
C THR A 29 0.34 -1.82 2.06
N LEU A 30 -0.47 -0.78 2.26
CA LEU A 30 -1.50 -0.77 3.29
C LEU A 30 -2.54 -1.88 3.07
N ALA A 31 -3.01 -2.07 1.84
CA ALA A 31 -3.99 -3.11 1.51
C ALA A 31 -3.42 -4.52 1.72
N HIS A 32 -2.13 -4.73 1.46
CA HIS A 32 -1.41 -5.98 1.73
C HIS A 32 -1.37 -6.27 3.24
N GLU A 33 -0.99 -5.30 4.08
CA GLU A 33 -1.01 -5.46 5.54
C GLU A 33 -2.43 -5.77 6.07
N LEU A 34 -3.45 -5.12 5.51
CA LEU A 34 -4.85 -5.44 5.81
C LEU A 34 -5.24 -6.86 5.37
N GLY A 35 -4.61 -7.39 4.33
CA GLY A 35 -4.73 -8.78 3.92
C GLY A 35 -4.29 -9.74 5.01
N HIS A 36 -3.14 -9.50 5.66
CA HIS A 36 -2.71 -10.31 6.80
C HIS A 36 -3.70 -10.27 7.96
N VAL A 37 -4.31 -9.11 8.23
CA VAL A 37 -5.37 -8.98 9.24
C VAL A 37 -6.60 -9.80 8.84
N ALA A 38 -7.12 -9.57 7.63
CA ALA A 38 -8.36 -10.16 7.16
C ALA A 38 -8.30 -11.69 7.01
N ARG A 39 -7.10 -12.22 6.70
CA ARG A 39 -6.84 -13.66 6.57
C ARG A 39 -6.44 -14.33 7.88
N GLY A 40 -6.30 -13.56 8.97
CA GLY A 40 -5.97 -14.11 10.28
C GLY A 40 -4.53 -14.59 10.39
N HIS A 41 -3.60 -14.06 9.59
CA HIS A 41 -2.19 -14.45 9.62
C HIS A 41 -1.50 -14.13 10.96
N LEU A 42 -2.04 -13.19 11.76
CA LEU A 42 -1.58 -12.84 13.10
C LEU A 42 -2.17 -13.72 14.22
N SER A 43 -2.60 -14.94 13.92
CA SER A 43 -3.17 -15.85 14.93
C SER A 43 -2.10 -16.47 15.83
N ASP A 44 -0.93 -16.79 15.26
CA ASP A 44 0.16 -17.48 15.95
C ASP A 44 1.28 -16.55 16.43
N ALA A 45 1.27 -15.29 15.98
CA ALA A 45 2.24 -14.28 16.38
C ALA A 45 1.57 -12.90 16.57
N PRO A 46 1.95 -12.15 17.62
CA PRO A 46 1.36 -10.84 17.90
C PRO A 46 1.82 -9.74 16.92
N ALA A 47 2.84 -10.00 16.10
CA ALA A 47 3.31 -9.08 15.07
C ALA A 47 3.83 -9.84 13.85
N LEU A 48 3.55 -9.30 12.67
CA LEU A 48 4.17 -9.69 11.41
C LEU A 48 4.95 -8.48 10.87
N VAL A 49 6.23 -8.69 10.62
CA VAL A 49 7.11 -7.66 10.08
C VAL A 49 7.50 -8.07 8.66
N ASP A 50 7.19 -7.24 7.67
CA ASP A 50 7.72 -7.45 6.31
C ASP A 50 9.23 -7.12 6.30
N LEU A 51 10.00 -8.17 6.57
CA LEU A 51 11.45 -8.26 6.48
C LEU A 51 11.76 -9.29 5.38
N LYS A 52 11.69 -8.91 4.10
CA LYS A 52 12.12 -9.81 3.02
C LYS A 52 13.53 -10.37 3.26
N ASP A 53 13.63 -11.61 3.71
CA ASP A 53 14.77 -12.51 3.54
C ASP A 53 14.27 -13.82 2.89
N PRO A 54 14.49 -14.03 1.57
CA PRO A 54 13.92 -15.14 0.79
C PRO A 54 14.43 -16.55 1.15
N ALA A 55 15.35 -16.69 2.11
CA ALA A 55 16.14 -17.91 2.24
C ALA A 55 15.50 -19.04 3.08
N THR A 56 14.39 -18.80 3.80
CA THR A 56 13.94 -19.77 4.85
C THR A 56 12.42 -19.97 5.03
N ALA A 57 11.53 -19.37 4.23
CA ALA A 57 10.08 -19.45 4.49
C ALA A 57 9.32 -20.28 3.43
N THR A 58 8.67 -21.37 3.83
CA THR A 58 7.70 -22.09 2.99
C THR A 58 6.25 -21.66 3.24
N ASP A 59 5.90 -21.27 4.47
CA ASP A 59 4.55 -20.79 4.83
C ASP A 59 4.38 -19.29 4.56
N GLY A 60 5.48 -18.52 4.56
CA GLY A 60 5.48 -17.11 4.19
C GLY A 60 4.92 -16.91 2.79
N ASP A 61 5.36 -17.70 1.81
CA ASP A 61 4.94 -17.54 0.42
C ASP A 61 3.41 -17.67 0.21
N ALA A 62 2.72 -18.52 0.98
CA ALA A 62 1.27 -18.67 0.87
C ALA A 62 0.52 -17.48 1.50
N GLN A 63 0.93 -17.05 2.69
CA GLN A 63 0.32 -15.92 3.38
C GLN A 63 0.54 -14.60 2.62
N GLU A 64 1.75 -14.39 2.11
CA GLU A 64 2.09 -13.23 1.29
C GLU A 64 1.25 -13.20 0.01
N LYS A 65 1.05 -14.35 -0.64
CA LYS A 65 0.16 -14.46 -1.81
C LYS A 65 -1.30 -14.14 -1.47
N GLU A 66 -1.81 -14.63 -0.35
CA GLU A 66 -3.18 -14.33 0.09
C GLU A 66 -3.37 -12.85 0.43
N ALA A 67 -2.34 -12.21 1.01
CA ALA A 67 -2.30 -10.79 1.28
C ALA A 67 -2.27 -9.96 -0.02
N ASP A 68 -1.45 -10.35 -1.00
CA ASP A 68 -1.42 -9.74 -2.33
C ASP A 68 -2.76 -9.87 -3.07
N GLU A 69 -3.38 -11.06 -3.05
CA GLU A 69 -4.70 -11.28 -3.66
C GLU A 69 -5.79 -10.44 -2.99
N PHE A 70 -5.73 -10.27 -1.67
CA PHE A 70 -6.62 -9.37 -0.94
C PHE A 70 -6.39 -7.92 -1.35
N ALA A 71 -5.13 -7.46 -1.41
CA ALA A 71 -4.77 -6.11 -1.80
C ALA A 71 -5.27 -5.77 -3.22
N LEU A 72 -5.04 -6.67 -4.18
CA LEU A 72 -5.56 -6.54 -5.54
C LEU A 72 -7.08 -6.50 -5.57
N SER A 73 -7.76 -7.34 -4.78
CA SER A 73 -9.22 -7.35 -4.69
C SER A 73 -9.79 -6.04 -4.18
N VAL A 74 -9.20 -5.46 -3.14
CA VAL A 74 -9.62 -4.17 -2.58
C VAL A 74 -9.37 -3.03 -3.56
N LEU A 75 -8.22 -3.02 -4.23
CA LEU A 75 -7.80 -1.92 -5.10
C LEU A 75 -8.36 -1.97 -6.51
N THR A 76 -8.72 -3.16 -6.99
CA THR A 76 -9.12 -3.38 -8.40
C THR A 76 -10.46 -4.08 -8.56
N GLY A 77 -11.07 -4.56 -7.48
CA GLY A 77 -12.28 -5.39 -7.51
C GLY A 77 -12.02 -6.85 -7.93
N SER A 78 -10.76 -7.24 -8.16
CA SER A 78 -10.37 -8.60 -8.56
C SER A 78 -9.03 -8.98 -7.92
N SER A 79 -8.89 -10.22 -7.44
CA SER A 79 -7.61 -10.76 -6.97
C SER A 79 -6.61 -11.00 -8.11
N ASN A 80 -7.09 -11.02 -9.36
CA ASN A 80 -6.27 -11.20 -10.56
C ASN A 80 -6.77 -10.30 -11.70
N PRO A 81 -6.48 -8.99 -11.66
CA PRO A 81 -6.96 -8.04 -12.66
C PRO A 81 -6.34 -8.34 -14.04
N THR A 82 -7.20 -8.47 -15.05
CA THR A 82 -6.75 -8.62 -16.45
C THR A 82 -6.57 -7.25 -17.08
N ILE A 83 -5.32 -6.84 -17.37
CA ILE A 83 -5.01 -5.54 -18.00
C ILE A 83 -4.55 -5.79 -19.42
N ILE A 84 -5.19 -5.24 -20.44
CA ILE A 84 -4.76 -5.44 -21.84
C ILE A 84 -4.23 -4.14 -22.41
N THR A 85 -3.06 -4.19 -23.02
CA THR A 85 -2.45 -3.06 -23.73
C THR A 85 -2.71 -3.20 -25.22
N THR A 86 -3.00 -2.09 -25.90
CA THR A 86 -3.18 -2.08 -27.38
C THR A 86 -1.84 -2.03 -28.12
N THR A 87 -0.74 -1.81 -27.41
CA THR A 87 0.63 -1.76 -27.92
C THR A 87 1.62 -2.16 -26.82
N HIS A 88 2.72 -2.78 -27.20
CA HIS A 88 3.83 -3.10 -26.30
C HIS A 88 4.93 -2.01 -26.28
N SER A 89 4.89 -1.09 -27.24
CA SER A 89 5.83 0.03 -27.35
C SER A 89 5.15 1.32 -26.89
N TYR A 90 5.53 1.79 -25.69
CA TYR A 90 5.02 3.02 -25.09
C TYR A 90 6.00 3.52 -24.02
N ASN A 91 6.02 4.85 -23.82
CA ASN A 91 6.84 5.49 -22.78
C ASN A 91 5.97 5.85 -21.55
N ALA A 92 6.59 6.46 -20.54
CA ALA A 92 5.91 6.80 -19.29
C ALA A 92 4.75 7.80 -19.46
N PRO A 93 4.88 8.90 -20.25
CA PRO A 93 3.74 9.78 -20.57
C PRO A 93 2.59 9.06 -21.28
N THR A 94 2.89 8.18 -22.25
CA THR A 94 1.86 7.41 -22.96
C THR A 94 1.13 6.46 -21.99
N LEU A 95 1.87 5.79 -21.10
CA LEU A 95 1.29 4.95 -20.05
C LEU A 95 0.35 5.76 -19.15
N ALA A 96 0.83 6.89 -18.62
CA ALA A 96 0.05 7.77 -17.73
C ALA A 96 -1.27 8.21 -18.40
N ALA A 97 -1.19 8.70 -19.63
CA ALA A 97 -2.39 9.12 -20.37
C ALA A 97 -3.36 7.95 -20.61
N ALA A 98 -2.86 6.74 -20.85
CA ALA A 98 -3.70 5.55 -21.03
C ALA A 98 -4.40 5.14 -19.74
N VAL A 99 -3.69 5.06 -18.61
CA VAL A 99 -4.30 4.66 -17.33
C VAL A 99 -5.25 5.72 -16.78
N ILE A 100 -4.98 7.03 -16.99
CA ILE A 100 -5.91 8.10 -16.60
C ILE A 100 -7.24 7.96 -17.36
N ARG A 101 -7.19 7.65 -18.67
CA ARG A 101 -8.41 7.41 -19.45
C ARG A 101 -9.13 6.14 -19.01
N ALA A 102 -8.40 5.07 -18.73
CA ALA A 102 -8.98 3.78 -18.31
C ALA A 102 -9.58 3.84 -16.90
N ALA A 103 -8.97 4.60 -15.99
CA ALA A 103 -9.36 4.70 -14.58
C ALA A 103 -10.84 5.06 -14.41
N GLY A 104 -11.35 6.02 -15.19
CA GLY A 104 -12.76 6.42 -15.14
C GLY A 104 -13.72 5.32 -15.57
N GLN A 105 -13.34 4.50 -16.55
CA GLN A 105 -14.17 3.40 -17.05
C GLN A 105 -14.24 2.22 -16.08
N TYR A 106 -13.13 1.92 -15.40
CA TYR A 106 -13.03 0.75 -14.52
C TYR A 106 -13.17 1.08 -13.03
N SER A 107 -13.28 2.37 -12.68
CA SER A 107 -13.29 2.86 -11.30
C SER A 107 -12.08 2.39 -10.47
N ILE A 108 -10.91 2.31 -11.13
CA ILE A 108 -9.63 1.95 -10.50
C ILE A 108 -8.71 3.18 -10.55
N GLU A 109 -8.02 3.47 -9.46
CA GLU A 109 -7.07 4.58 -9.40
C GLU A 109 -5.96 4.44 -10.48
N PRO A 110 -5.60 5.51 -11.23
CA PRO A 110 -4.70 5.39 -12.36
C PRO A 110 -3.29 4.86 -12.01
N GLY A 111 -2.74 5.24 -10.85
CA GLY A 111 -1.47 4.71 -10.36
C GLY A 111 -1.54 3.21 -10.09
N THR A 112 -2.60 2.72 -9.45
CA THR A 112 -2.87 1.29 -9.25
C THR A 112 -2.87 0.54 -10.58
N LEU A 113 -3.56 1.04 -11.61
CA LEU A 113 -3.53 0.42 -12.94
C LEU A 113 -2.11 0.36 -13.54
N ALA A 114 -1.32 1.42 -13.38
CA ALA A 114 0.06 1.45 -13.85
C ALA A 114 0.93 0.41 -13.11
N LEU A 115 0.73 0.24 -11.80
CA LEU A 115 1.48 -0.74 -10.99
C LEU A 115 1.07 -2.17 -11.33
N CYS A 116 -0.22 -2.46 -11.50
CA CYS A 116 -0.68 -3.78 -11.92
C CYS A 116 -0.10 -4.18 -13.29
N LEU A 117 -0.01 -3.24 -14.23
CA LEU A 117 0.64 -3.48 -15.52
C LEU A 117 2.14 -3.77 -15.36
N ALA A 118 2.83 -3.01 -14.50
CA ALA A 118 4.24 -3.24 -14.21
C ALA A 118 4.51 -4.60 -13.55
N HIS A 119 3.65 -5.02 -12.62
CA HIS A 119 3.75 -6.34 -12.01
C HIS A 119 3.67 -7.44 -13.07
N ARG A 120 2.75 -7.32 -14.03
CA ARG A 120 2.57 -8.30 -15.10
C ARG A 120 3.69 -8.29 -16.15
N GLU A 121 4.12 -7.12 -16.60
CA GLU A 121 5.09 -6.99 -17.70
C GLU A 121 6.55 -6.82 -17.23
N GLY A 122 6.79 -6.76 -15.93
CA GLY A 122 8.11 -6.47 -15.36
C GLY A 122 8.60 -5.04 -15.61
N THR A 123 7.70 -4.10 -15.92
CA THR A 123 8.04 -2.74 -16.37
C THR A 123 8.05 -1.70 -15.25
N TRP A 124 8.51 -2.07 -14.05
CA TRP A 124 8.50 -1.23 -12.84
C TRP A 124 9.09 0.17 -13.04
N ALA A 125 10.26 0.29 -13.66
CA ALA A 125 10.88 1.59 -13.91
C ALA A 125 9.98 2.53 -14.74
N ARG A 126 9.23 1.97 -15.70
CA ARG A 126 8.31 2.73 -16.56
C ARG A 126 7.07 3.16 -15.79
N ALA A 127 6.46 2.27 -15.00
CA ALA A 127 5.31 2.63 -14.17
C ALA A 127 5.67 3.68 -13.12
N MET A 128 6.81 3.52 -12.43
CA MET A 128 7.29 4.52 -11.47
C MET A 128 7.56 5.88 -12.12
N ALA A 129 8.08 5.91 -13.36
CA ALA A 129 8.21 7.14 -14.12
C ALA A 129 6.86 7.75 -14.54
N ALA A 130 5.85 6.90 -14.82
CA ALA A 130 4.51 7.34 -15.20
C ALA A 130 3.77 8.01 -14.03
N LEU A 131 4.07 7.62 -12.78
CA LEU A 131 3.47 8.22 -11.58
C LEU A 131 3.69 9.75 -11.51
N LYS A 132 4.79 10.26 -12.06
CA LYS A 132 5.06 11.72 -12.15
C LYS A 132 4.09 12.49 -13.05
N PHE A 133 3.44 11.80 -13.98
CA PHE A 133 2.46 12.36 -14.90
C PHE A 133 1.02 12.08 -14.44
N ILE A 134 0.84 11.04 -13.62
CA ILE A 134 -0.44 10.70 -13.00
C ILE A 134 -0.73 11.61 -11.81
N TYR A 135 0.28 11.82 -10.96
CA TYR A 135 0.23 12.73 -9.84
C TYR A 135 0.92 14.05 -10.22
N GLU A 136 0.56 15.16 -9.59
CA GLU A 136 1.16 16.49 -9.79
C GLU A 136 2.62 16.60 -9.27
N GLY A 137 3.35 15.49 -9.27
CA GLY A 137 4.69 15.34 -8.70
C GLY A 137 4.71 14.54 -7.39
N PRO A 138 5.92 14.21 -6.90
CA PRO A 138 6.10 13.51 -5.64
C PRO A 138 5.69 14.41 -4.46
N ARG A 139 5.00 13.84 -3.47
CA ARG A 139 4.58 14.53 -2.24
C ARG A 139 4.82 13.63 -1.01
N PRO A 140 4.97 14.19 0.21
CA PRO A 140 5.18 13.41 1.43
C PRO A 140 3.86 12.76 1.86
N ILE A 141 3.53 11.60 1.28
CA ILE A 141 2.24 10.92 1.53
C ILE A 141 2.10 10.49 2.99
N SER A 142 3.21 10.27 3.69
CA SER A 142 3.22 9.96 5.13
C SER A 142 2.48 11.02 5.97
N ARG A 143 2.63 12.32 5.62
CA ARG A 143 1.93 13.41 6.30
C ARG A 143 0.43 13.36 6.08
N GLU A 144 -0.01 13.04 4.86
CA GLU A 144 -1.43 12.94 4.52
C GLU A 144 -2.08 11.76 5.28
N ILE A 145 -1.42 10.62 5.35
CA ILE A 145 -1.89 9.44 6.08
C ILE A 145 -1.93 9.70 7.59
N ASN A 146 -0.87 10.30 8.16
CA ASN A 146 -0.84 10.61 9.58
C ASN A 146 -1.91 11.65 9.96
N SER A 147 -2.14 12.65 9.09
CA SER A 147 -3.23 13.61 9.26
C SER A 147 -4.59 12.92 9.29
N LEU A 148 -4.82 11.96 8.40
CA LEU A 148 -6.06 11.17 8.41
C LEU A 148 -6.16 10.35 9.70
N ALA A 149 -5.12 9.59 10.07
CA ALA A 149 -5.10 8.77 11.27
C ALA A 149 -5.41 9.59 12.53
N LYS A 150 -4.89 10.81 12.63
CA LYS A 150 -5.16 11.74 13.73
C LYS A 150 -6.65 12.04 13.91
N THR A 151 -7.41 12.14 12.82
CA THR A 151 -8.86 12.37 12.89
C THR A 151 -9.66 11.14 13.31
N GLN A 152 -9.05 9.96 13.27
CA GLN A 152 -9.71 8.67 13.54
C GLN A 152 -9.29 8.07 14.89
N ILE A 153 -8.16 8.50 15.46
CA ILE A 153 -7.70 8.07 16.78
C ILE A 153 -8.55 8.74 17.87
N ASP A 154 -9.08 7.93 18.79
CA ASP A 154 -9.72 8.42 19.99
C ASP A 154 -8.66 8.80 21.03
N TRP A 155 -8.23 10.06 20.99
CA TRP A 155 -7.19 10.58 21.87
C TRP A 155 -7.60 10.65 23.34
N GLN A 156 -8.89 10.57 23.67
CA GLN A 156 -9.36 10.59 25.07
C GLN A 156 -9.12 9.26 25.77
N GLU A 157 -9.08 8.17 25.01
CA GLU A 157 -8.81 6.82 25.51
C GLU A 157 -7.31 6.50 25.62
N ILE A 158 -6.44 7.42 25.21
CA ILE A 158 -4.98 7.25 25.22
C ILE A 158 -4.39 8.10 26.35
N GLY A 159 -3.69 7.45 27.28
CA GLY A 159 -2.96 8.14 28.35
C GLY A 159 -1.95 9.15 27.81
N TYR A 160 -1.69 10.22 28.57
CA TYR A 160 -0.88 11.36 28.14
C TYR A 160 0.47 10.96 27.49
N GLU A 161 1.24 10.08 28.13
CA GLU A 161 2.56 9.66 27.62
C GLU A 161 2.47 8.94 26.27
N ASN A 162 1.46 8.07 26.09
CA ASN A 162 1.24 7.34 24.83
C ASN A 162 0.75 8.28 23.73
N SER A 163 -0.07 9.27 24.09
CA SER A 163 -0.54 10.30 23.17
C SER A 163 0.63 11.15 22.67
N GLU A 164 1.50 11.59 23.60
CA GLU A 164 2.72 12.33 23.26
C GLU A 164 3.66 11.51 22.37
N TYR A 165 3.85 10.22 22.68
CA TYR A 165 4.64 9.32 21.86
C TYR A 165 4.10 9.21 20.42
N LEU A 166 2.78 8.99 20.27
CA LEU A 166 2.14 8.89 18.96
C LEU A 166 2.27 10.19 18.15
N HIS A 167 2.06 11.36 18.78
CA HIS A 167 2.29 12.65 18.12
C HIS A 167 3.73 12.79 17.62
N ASN A 168 4.72 12.37 18.41
CA ASN A 168 6.13 12.42 18.00
C ASN A 168 6.43 11.48 16.82
N VAL A 169 5.95 10.23 16.86
CA VAL A 169 6.16 9.25 15.78
C VAL A 169 5.44 9.64 14.50
N MET A 170 4.26 10.27 14.62
CA MET A 170 3.48 10.74 13.47
C MET A 170 4.01 12.05 12.85
N GLY A 171 5.00 12.70 13.47
CA GLY A 171 5.66 13.90 12.95
C GLY A 171 4.89 15.21 13.20
N GLU A 172 4.16 15.29 14.33
CA GLU A 172 3.16 16.32 14.63
C GLU A 172 3.63 17.36 15.66
N ARG A 173 4.90 17.80 15.64
CA ARG A 173 5.31 18.98 16.44
C ARG A 173 5.21 20.25 15.61
N ASP A 174 4.47 21.23 16.13
CA ASP A 174 4.59 22.65 15.76
C ASP A 174 5.98 23.20 16.12
#